data_AF-A0A2K4Y807-F1
#
_entry.id   AF-A0A2K4Y807-F1
#
_cell.length_a   1.000
_cell.length_b   1.000
_cell.length_c   1.000
_cell.angle_alpha   90.00
_cell.angle_beta   90.00
_cell.angle_gamma   90.00
#
_symmetry.space_group_name_H-M   'P 1'
#
loop_
_entity.id
_entity.type
_entity.pdbx_description
1 polymer ?
#
loop_
_entity_poly.entity_id
_entity_poly.type
_entity_poly.pdbx_seq_one_letter_code
_entity_poly.pdbx_strand_id
1 'polypeptide(L)'
;MRYLIAAAVLVGTVLLGSPAAADPPSCASVGGTVGDGQLCHIRANGPNYTLNMTFPADYPDPQPLIDYITQNRDGFLSVAQTSGPRDQPYQLEATAEQHFAGQPPHNTRSVVLKFFQDVGGSHTSTWYKTFNYNLGTKQPITFDNLFAPNTPALEAIFPLIQRDLQRQNALGAAILPSSGRDPSHYQNFAITDDQLIFYFAPGEMLPAFAGPCQAQVPRNAIPPLAI
;
A
#
# COMPACT_ATOMS: atom_id res chain seq x y z
N MET A 1 3.50 -23.75 -81.58
CA MET A 1 3.17 -24.38 -80.29
C MET A 1 3.73 -23.49 -79.19
N ARG A 2 2.90 -23.13 -78.22
CA ARG A 2 3.15 -22.18 -77.12
C ARG A 2 3.82 -22.90 -75.95
N TYR A 3 4.81 -22.29 -75.31
CA TYR A 3 5.16 -22.59 -73.91
C TYR A 3 5.44 -21.27 -73.18
N LEU A 4 4.49 -20.88 -72.33
CA LEU A 4 4.60 -19.79 -71.37
C LEU A 4 5.19 -20.36 -70.08
N ILE A 5 6.28 -19.78 -69.59
CA ILE A 5 6.88 -20.13 -68.29
C ILE A 5 6.18 -19.29 -67.22
N ALA A 6 5.48 -19.95 -66.30
CA ALA A 6 4.84 -19.32 -65.14
C ALA A 6 5.80 -19.40 -63.94
N ALA A 7 6.23 -18.24 -63.43
CA ALA A 7 6.95 -18.13 -62.17
C ALA A 7 5.94 -18.05 -61.01
N ALA A 8 5.97 -19.02 -60.10
CA ALA A 8 5.16 -19.03 -58.88
C ALA A 8 5.90 -18.29 -57.76
N VAL A 9 5.36 -17.17 -57.29
CA VAL A 9 5.84 -16.45 -56.11
C VAL A 9 5.04 -16.94 -54.89
N LEU A 10 5.72 -17.60 -53.97
CA LEU A 10 5.19 -17.99 -52.66
C LEU A 10 5.29 -16.79 -51.71
N VAL A 11 4.15 -16.20 -51.35
CA VAL A 11 4.07 -15.19 -50.27
C VAL A 11 3.72 -15.91 -48.98
N GLY A 12 4.71 -16.06 -48.09
CA GLY A 12 4.51 -16.56 -46.74
C GLY A 12 3.90 -15.47 -45.85
N THR A 13 2.65 -15.64 -45.43
CA THR A 13 2.02 -14.78 -44.42
C THR A 13 2.55 -15.14 -43.04
N VAL A 14 3.42 -14.30 -42.49
CA VAL A 14 3.82 -14.36 -41.07
C VAL A 14 2.66 -13.80 -40.24
N LEU A 15 1.92 -14.67 -39.56
CA LEU A 15 0.97 -14.28 -38.53
C LEU A 15 1.76 -13.77 -37.32
N LEU A 16 1.93 -12.46 -37.22
CA LEU A 16 2.38 -11.79 -36.01
C LEU A 16 1.27 -11.94 -34.96
N GLY A 17 1.43 -12.89 -34.05
CA GLY A 17 0.54 -13.01 -32.89
C GLY A 17 0.63 -11.72 -32.07
N SER A 18 -0.48 -11.00 -31.96
CA SER A 18 -0.58 -9.89 -31.02
C SER A 18 -0.42 -10.43 -29.59
N PRO A 19 0.34 -9.76 -28.71
CA PRO A 19 0.40 -10.17 -27.32
C PRO A 19 -1.02 -10.10 -26.74
N ALA A 20 -1.45 -11.18 -26.08
CA ALA A 20 -2.70 -11.18 -25.35
C ALA A 20 -2.66 -10.02 -24.33
N ALA A 21 -3.69 -9.19 -24.33
CA ALA A 21 -3.85 -8.19 -23.28
C ALA A 21 -3.97 -8.93 -21.95
N ALA A 22 -3.15 -8.55 -20.97
CA ALA A 22 -3.30 -9.06 -19.61
C ALA A 22 -4.68 -8.66 -19.08
N ASP A 23 -5.34 -9.57 -18.36
CA ASP A 23 -6.61 -9.27 -17.71
C ASP A 23 -6.44 -8.09 -16.73
N PRO A 24 -7.44 -7.21 -16.59
CA PRO A 24 -7.38 -6.10 -15.65
C PRO A 24 -7.09 -6.58 -14.22
N PRO A 25 -6.31 -5.81 -13.43
CA PRO A 25 -6.01 -6.16 -12.04
C PRO A 25 -7.33 -6.27 -11.25
N SER A 26 -7.52 -7.39 -10.56
CA SER A 26 -8.74 -7.64 -9.79
C SER A 26 -8.46 -8.47 -8.52
N CYS A 27 -9.46 -8.56 -7.64
CA CYS A 27 -9.37 -9.46 -6.49
C CYS A 27 -9.09 -10.92 -6.91
N ALA A 28 -9.70 -11.37 -8.02
CA ALA A 28 -9.50 -12.72 -8.55
C ALA A 28 -8.10 -12.93 -9.13
N SER A 29 -7.48 -11.90 -9.74
CA SER A 29 -6.13 -12.01 -10.30
C SER A 29 -5.07 -12.29 -9.23
N VAL A 30 -5.38 -11.98 -7.96
CA VAL A 30 -4.54 -12.30 -6.80
C VAL A 30 -5.04 -13.49 -5.98
N GLY A 31 -5.89 -14.34 -6.56
CA GLY A 31 -6.42 -15.53 -5.89
C GLY A 31 -7.32 -15.21 -4.69
N GLY A 32 -7.85 -13.99 -4.64
CA GLY A 32 -8.77 -13.54 -3.61
C GLY A 32 -10.23 -13.74 -3.99
N THR A 33 -11.09 -13.52 -3.00
CA THR A 33 -12.56 -13.51 -3.15
C THR A 33 -13.12 -12.22 -2.57
N VAL A 34 -14.05 -11.58 -3.29
CA VAL A 34 -14.73 -10.37 -2.79
C VAL A 34 -15.80 -10.80 -1.80
N GLY A 35 -15.70 -10.29 -0.58
CA GLY A 35 -16.69 -10.44 0.49
C GLY A 35 -17.52 -9.18 0.70
N ASP A 36 -18.09 -9.08 1.90
CA ASP A 36 -18.91 -7.94 2.31
C ASP A 36 -18.11 -6.63 2.29
N GLY A 37 -18.82 -5.51 2.05
CA GLY A 37 -18.20 -4.18 2.03
C GLY A 37 -17.19 -3.96 0.90
N GLN A 38 -17.26 -4.75 -0.19
CA GLN A 38 -16.31 -4.71 -1.31
C GLN A 38 -14.85 -5.00 -0.88
N LEU A 39 -14.65 -5.81 0.16
CA LEU A 39 -13.32 -6.22 0.58
C LEU A 39 -12.90 -7.49 -0.14
N CYS A 40 -11.74 -7.45 -0.80
CA CYS A 40 -11.06 -8.63 -1.29
C CYS A 40 -10.36 -9.35 -0.15
N HIS A 41 -10.59 -10.65 -0.01
CA HIS A 41 -9.91 -11.52 0.93
C HIS A 41 -9.07 -12.56 0.19
N ILE A 42 -7.76 -12.54 0.45
CA ILE A 42 -6.84 -13.60 0.04
C ILE A 42 -6.57 -14.46 1.27
N ARG A 43 -6.82 -15.76 1.15
CA ARG A 43 -6.52 -16.73 2.21
C ARG A 43 -5.79 -17.93 1.62
N ALA A 44 -4.66 -18.31 2.22
CA ALA A 44 -3.95 -19.53 1.88
C ALA A 44 -3.38 -20.17 3.14
N ASN A 45 -3.54 -21.48 3.27
CA ASN A 45 -2.96 -22.26 4.35
C ASN A 45 -2.14 -23.40 3.74
N GLY A 46 -0.90 -23.54 4.18
CA GLY A 46 -0.04 -24.67 3.86
C GLY A 46 0.41 -25.40 5.13
N PRO A 47 1.13 -26.52 5.01
CA PRO A 47 1.59 -27.29 6.17
C PRO A 47 2.41 -26.45 7.17
N ASN A 48 3.14 -25.46 6.66
CA ASN A 48 4.05 -24.64 7.44
C ASN A 48 3.63 -23.17 7.48
N TYR A 49 2.51 -22.75 6.89
CA TYR A 49 2.18 -21.32 6.79
C TYR A 49 0.69 -20.99 6.79
N THR A 50 0.39 -19.77 7.19
CA THR A 50 -0.90 -19.10 7.08
C THR A 50 -0.72 -17.75 6.41
N LEU A 51 -1.61 -17.42 5.48
CA LEU A 51 -1.65 -16.14 4.78
C LEU A 51 -3.07 -15.63 4.78
N ASN A 52 -3.27 -14.43 5.30
CA ASN A 52 -4.56 -13.74 5.30
C ASN A 52 -4.34 -12.27 4.92
N MET A 53 -4.83 -11.83 3.76
CA MET A 53 -4.69 -10.44 3.33
C MET A 53 -6.05 -9.90 2.94
N THR A 54 -6.36 -8.68 3.37
CA THR A 54 -7.60 -7.98 3.04
C THR A 54 -7.32 -6.58 2.51
N PHE A 55 -7.99 -6.20 1.43
CA PHE A 55 -7.90 -4.87 0.82
C PHE A 55 -9.20 -4.53 0.05
N PRO A 56 -9.54 -3.26 -0.19
CA PRO A 56 -10.74 -2.92 -0.96
C PRO A 56 -10.61 -3.31 -2.44
N ALA A 57 -11.58 -4.07 -2.93
CA ALA A 57 -11.66 -4.52 -4.33
C ALA A 57 -12.08 -3.40 -5.29
N ASP A 58 -12.66 -2.33 -4.78
CA ASP A 58 -13.20 -1.20 -5.53
C ASP A 58 -12.32 0.06 -5.45
N TYR A 59 -11.05 -0.09 -5.06
CA TYR A 59 -10.13 1.05 -4.99
C TYR A 59 -9.96 1.70 -6.40
N PRO A 60 -10.03 3.04 -6.53
CA PRO A 60 -10.12 3.73 -7.82
C PRO A 60 -8.89 3.57 -8.71
N ASP A 61 -7.72 3.34 -8.12
CA ASP A 61 -6.47 3.06 -8.83
C ASP A 61 -5.99 1.65 -8.48
N PRO A 62 -6.60 0.61 -9.07
CA PRO A 62 -6.42 -0.76 -8.60
C PRO A 62 -5.02 -1.31 -8.86
N GLN A 63 -4.30 -0.82 -9.88
CA GLN A 63 -3.04 -1.40 -10.32
C GLN A 63 -1.95 -1.30 -9.25
N PRO A 64 -1.60 -0.11 -8.70
CA PRO A 64 -0.54 -0.02 -7.67
C PRO A 64 -0.88 -0.78 -6.39
N LEU A 65 -2.17 -0.82 -6.03
CA LEU A 65 -2.64 -1.57 -4.86
C LEU A 65 -2.44 -3.07 -5.06
N ILE A 66 -2.89 -3.60 -6.20
CA ILE A 66 -2.81 -5.03 -6.52
C ILE A 66 -1.36 -5.47 -6.75
N ASP A 67 -0.53 -4.65 -7.36
CA ASP A 67 0.91 -4.95 -7.53
C ASP A 67 1.60 -5.08 -6.16
N TYR A 68 1.31 -4.17 -5.23
CA TYR A 68 1.87 -4.21 -3.89
C TYR A 68 1.38 -5.44 -3.10
N ILE A 69 0.09 -5.76 -3.19
CA ILE A 69 -0.49 -6.98 -2.59
C ILE A 69 0.19 -8.24 -3.15
N THR A 70 0.35 -8.31 -4.47
CA THR A 70 0.97 -9.44 -5.17
C THR A 70 2.42 -9.61 -4.75
N GLN A 71 3.20 -8.52 -4.74
CA GLN A 71 4.60 -8.54 -4.34
C GLN A 71 4.79 -9.10 -2.92
N ASN A 72 3.99 -8.65 -1.95
CA ASN A 72 4.10 -9.12 -0.56
C ASN A 72 3.63 -10.56 -0.40
N ARG A 73 2.53 -10.94 -1.06
CA ARG A 73 2.01 -12.32 -1.07
C ARG A 73 3.06 -13.28 -1.62
N ASP A 74 3.60 -12.99 -2.80
CA ASP A 74 4.50 -13.89 -3.52
C ASP A 74 5.87 -13.96 -2.84
N GLY A 75 6.37 -12.83 -2.33
CA GLY A 75 7.59 -12.79 -1.52
C GLY A 75 7.49 -13.67 -0.28
N PHE A 76 6.39 -13.57 0.46
CA PHE A 76 6.15 -14.43 1.62
C PHE A 76 6.02 -15.91 1.24
N LEU A 77 5.22 -16.24 0.23
CA LEU A 77 5.03 -17.62 -0.22
C LEU A 77 6.36 -18.25 -0.67
N SER A 78 7.20 -17.48 -1.37
CA SER A 78 8.53 -17.93 -1.78
C SER A 78 9.40 -18.32 -0.60
N VAL A 79 9.35 -17.57 0.51
CA VAL A 79 10.10 -17.90 1.74
C VAL A 79 9.46 -19.09 2.45
N ALA A 80 8.14 -19.06 2.64
CA ALA A 80 7.43 -20.05 3.44
C ALA A 80 7.44 -21.46 2.81
N GLN A 81 7.46 -21.55 1.49
CA GLN A 81 7.48 -22.82 0.75
C GLN A 81 8.88 -23.42 0.60
N THR A 82 9.94 -22.59 0.62
CA THR A 82 11.32 -23.06 0.49
C THR A 82 11.98 -23.34 1.83
N SER A 83 11.43 -22.79 2.91
CA SER A 83 11.95 -22.97 4.26
C SER A 83 11.48 -24.28 4.89
N GLY A 84 12.29 -24.82 5.81
CA GLY A 84 11.99 -26.06 6.52
C GLY A 84 10.78 -25.96 7.47
N PRO A 85 10.29 -27.11 7.99
CA PRO A 85 9.25 -27.13 9.02
C PRO A 85 9.69 -26.39 10.28
N ARG A 86 8.70 -25.91 11.04
CA ARG A 86 8.91 -25.18 12.28
C ARG A 86 7.74 -25.35 13.23
N ASP A 87 8.00 -25.12 14.52
CA ASP A 87 7.00 -25.31 15.58
C ASP A 87 5.81 -24.35 15.44
N GLN A 88 6.05 -23.10 15.00
CA GLN A 88 5.01 -22.11 14.72
C GLN A 88 5.00 -21.76 13.23
N PRO A 89 3.87 -21.87 12.50
CA PRO A 89 3.81 -21.66 11.06
C PRO A 89 4.20 -20.22 10.64
N TYR A 90 4.73 -20.07 9.42
CA TYR A 90 4.95 -18.78 8.72
C TYR A 90 3.62 -18.04 8.67
N GLN A 91 3.63 -16.75 8.99
CA GLN A 91 2.42 -15.94 8.99
C GLN A 91 2.63 -14.66 8.20
N LEU A 92 1.71 -14.39 7.29
CA LEU A 92 1.52 -13.07 6.70
C LEU A 92 0.07 -12.65 6.92
N GLU A 93 -0.11 -11.50 7.54
CA GLU A 93 -1.39 -10.87 7.73
C GLU A 93 -1.37 -9.46 7.13
N ALA A 94 -2.41 -9.10 6.38
CA ALA A 94 -2.64 -7.73 5.96
C ALA A 94 -4.09 -7.32 6.23
N THR A 95 -4.28 -6.21 6.94
CA THR A 95 -5.58 -5.58 7.16
C THR A 95 -5.66 -4.24 6.43
N ALA A 96 -6.88 -3.77 6.17
CA ALA A 96 -7.11 -2.51 5.47
C ALA A 96 -8.04 -1.59 6.26
N GLU A 97 -7.66 -0.32 6.36
CA GLU A 97 -8.53 0.78 6.78
C GLU A 97 -8.81 1.69 5.57
N GLN A 98 -9.99 2.31 5.56
CA GLN A 98 -10.41 3.22 4.50
C GLN A 98 -10.83 4.56 5.08
N HIS A 99 -10.38 5.64 4.47
CA HIS A 99 -10.77 7.01 4.84
C HIS A 99 -11.20 7.80 3.60
N PHE A 100 -12.08 8.78 3.83
CA PHE A 100 -12.59 9.68 2.81
C PHE A 100 -12.52 11.11 3.33
N ALA A 101 -12.31 12.05 2.42
CA ALA A 101 -12.35 13.48 2.71
C ALA A 101 -12.97 14.25 1.55
N GLY A 102 -13.63 15.36 1.84
CA GLY A 102 -14.31 16.20 0.87
C GLY A 102 -15.66 15.64 0.44
N GLN A 103 -16.29 16.33 -0.50
CA GLN A 103 -17.60 15.95 -1.05
C GLN A 103 -17.46 15.53 -2.52
N PRO A 104 -18.26 14.56 -3.00
CA PRO A 104 -18.31 14.24 -4.42
C PRO A 104 -18.59 15.47 -5.29
N PRO A 105 -17.97 15.59 -6.48
CA PRO A 105 -17.05 14.63 -7.11
C PRO A 105 -15.56 14.84 -6.73
N HIS A 106 -15.26 15.76 -5.82
CA HIS A 106 -13.88 16.17 -5.47
C HIS A 106 -13.37 15.52 -4.18
N ASN A 107 -13.96 14.39 -3.77
CA ASN A 107 -13.53 13.68 -2.58
C ASN A 107 -12.24 12.89 -2.84
N THR A 108 -11.51 12.61 -1.77
CA THR A 108 -10.36 11.71 -1.78
C THR A 108 -10.73 10.36 -1.18
N ARG A 109 -9.95 9.34 -1.55
CA ARG A 109 -10.03 8.01 -0.97
C ARG A 109 -8.64 7.56 -0.53
N SER A 110 -8.51 7.25 0.74
CA SER A 110 -7.29 6.74 1.36
C SER A 110 -7.48 5.28 1.74
N VAL A 111 -6.53 4.42 1.39
CA VAL A 111 -6.46 3.03 1.84
C VAL A 111 -5.16 2.86 2.61
N VAL A 112 -5.26 2.33 3.82
CA VAL A 112 -4.12 2.05 4.69
C VAL A 112 -4.04 0.55 4.87
N LEU A 113 -2.98 -0.05 4.36
CA LEU A 113 -2.66 -1.44 4.60
C LEU A 113 -1.70 -1.54 5.78
N LYS A 114 -2.06 -2.36 6.77
CA LYS A 114 -1.15 -2.76 7.85
C LYS A 114 -0.76 -4.20 7.63
N PHE A 115 0.53 -4.44 7.51
CA PHE A 115 1.10 -5.77 7.36
C PHE A 115 1.73 -6.24 8.66
N PHE A 116 1.56 -7.52 8.95
CA PHE A 116 2.30 -8.26 9.95
C PHE A 116 2.90 -9.50 9.30
N GLN A 117 4.18 -9.76 9.54
CA GLN A 117 4.86 -10.93 9.02
C GLN A 117 5.70 -11.60 10.12
N ASP A 118 5.52 -12.90 10.25
CA ASP A 118 6.39 -13.80 10.98
C ASP A 118 6.97 -14.81 10.00
N VAL A 119 8.26 -14.62 9.67
CA VAL A 119 9.06 -15.60 8.93
C VAL A 119 10.11 -16.29 9.80
N GLY A 120 9.89 -16.26 11.12
CA GLY A 120 10.82 -16.81 12.12
C GLY A 120 11.99 -15.87 12.37
N GLY A 121 12.92 -16.31 13.22
CA GLY A 121 14.01 -15.47 13.71
C GLY A 121 13.67 -14.81 15.04
N SER A 122 14.45 -13.80 15.45
CA SER A 122 14.30 -13.17 16.77
C SER A 122 13.16 -12.16 16.84
N HIS A 123 12.67 -11.66 15.70
CA HIS A 123 11.67 -10.59 15.64
C HIS A 123 10.70 -10.77 14.47
N THR A 124 9.45 -10.37 14.70
CA THR A 124 8.43 -10.21 13.65
C THR A 124 8.55 -8.84 13.00
N SER A 125 7.94 -8.68 11.82
CA SER A 125 7.89 -7.41 11.10
C SER A 125 6.47 -6.87 11.06
N THR A 126 6.31 -5.56 11.27
CA THR A 126 5.05 -4.85 11.06
C THR A 126 5.35 -3.58 10.31
N TRP A 127 4.61 -3.31 9.24
CA TRP A 127 4.77 -2.10 8.45
C TRP A 127 3.44 -1.63 7.87
N TYR A 128 3.44 -0.40 7.37
CA TYR A 128 2.29 0.22 6.73
C TYR A 128 2.60 0.51 5.26
N LYS A 129 1.53 0.51 4.46
CA LYS A 129 1.52 1.08 3.12
C LYS A 129 0.21 1.81 2.91
N THR A 130 0.27 3.08 2.51
CA THR A 130 -0.94 3.83 2.15
C THR A 130 -1.04 4.12 0.65
N PHE A 131 -2.28 4.23 0.20
CA PHE A 131 -2.64 4.66 -1.16
C PHE A 131 -3.70 5.73 -1.03
N ASN A 132 -3.38 6.96 -1.46
CA ASN A 132 -4.29 8.09 -1.43
C ASN A 132 -4.60 8.48 -2.86
N TYR A 133 -5.88 8.72 -3.17
CA TYR A 133 -6.31 9.04 -4.52
C TYR A 133 -7.32 10.18 -4.53
N ASN A 134 -7.15 11.12 -5.45
CA ASN A 134 -8.07 12.21 -5.69
C ASN A 134 -9.08 11.80 -6.77
N LEU A 135 -10.37 11.70 -6.43
CA LEU A 135 -11.39 11.27 -7.40
C LEU A 135 -11.73 12.36 -8.42
N GLY A 136 -11.54 13.63 -8.08
CA GLY A 136 -11.80 14.76 -8.95
C GLY A 136 -10.75 14.89 -10.05
N THR A 137 -9.46 14.86 -9.67
CA THR A 137 -8.34 14.97 -10.62
C THR A 137 -7.92 13.62 -11.21
N LYS A 138 -8.37 12.50 -10.62
CA LYS A 138 -8.01 11.13 -11.00
C LYS A 138 -6.50 10.90 -10.94
N GLN A 139 -5.89 11.32 -9.84
CA GLN A 139 -4.45 11.21 -9.61
C GLN A 139 -4.14 10.68 -8.21
N PRO A 140 -3.05 9.90 -8.05
CA PRO A 140 -2.56 9.52 -6.73
C PRO A 140 -2.05 10.75 -5.97
N ILE A 141 -2.26 10.73 -4.65
CA ILE A 141 -1.74 11.73 -3.72
C ILE A 141 -0.57 11.09 -2.96
N THR A 142 0.61 11.67 -3.10
CA THR A 142 1.83 11.32 -2.37
C THR A 142 2.15 12.43 -1.38
N PHE A 143 3.11 12.20 -0.50
CA PHE A 143 3.52 13.26 0.43
C PHE A 143 4.07 14.49 -0.32
N ASP A 144 4.77 14.28 -1.44
CA ASP A 144 5.38 15.33 -2.26
C ASP A 144 4.35 16.24 -2.95
N ASN A 145 3.15 15.74 -3.27
CA ASN A 145 2.08 16.52 -3.91
C ASN A 145 0.92 16.87 -2.96
N LEU A 146 1.02 16.48 -1.68
CA LEU A 146 -0.01 16.73 -0.67
C LEU A 146 -0.16 18.21 -0.33
N PHE A 147 0.94 18.96 -0.40
CA PHE A 147 1.00 20.39 -0.12
C PHE A 147 1.40 21.17 -1.38
N ALA A 148 1.10 22.47 -1.38
CA ALA A 148 1.58 23.34 -2.44
C ALA A 148 3.13 23.33 -2.50
N PRO A 149 3.74 23.47 -3.70
CA PRO A 149 5.19 23.50 -3.84
C PRO A 149 5.85 24.54 -2.91
N ASN A 150 7.03 24.22 -2.38
CA ASN A 150 7.81 25.05 -1.45
C ASN A 150 7.14 25.29 -0.07
N THR A 151 6.09 24.55 0.26
CA THR A 151 5.53 24.55 1.63
C THR A 151 6.50 23.82 2.58
N PRO A 152 6.87 24.41 3.73
CA PRO A 152 7.68 23.73 4.74
C PRO A 152 6.82 22.72 5.54
N ALA A 153 6.31 21.69 4.86
CA ALA A 153 5.31 20.76 5.37
C ALA A 153 5.77 20.04 6.65
N LEU A 154 7.00 19.52 6.66
CA LEU A 154 7.54 18.82 7.83
C LEU A 154 7.67 19.72 9.06
N GLU A 155 8.09 20.98 8.89
CA GLU A 155 8.21 21.93 10.01
C GLU A 155 6.83 22.29 10.59
N ALA A 156 5.78 22.29 9.77
CA ALA A 156 4.41 22.50 10.24
C ALA A 156 3.82 21.25 10.94
N ILE A 157 4.12 20.05 10.43
CA ILE A 157 3.49 18.81 10.87
C ILE A 157 4.20 18.20 12.08
N PHE A 158 5.53 18.18 12.07
CA PHE A 158 6.32 17.44 13.07
C PHE A 158 6.01 17.85 14.52
N PRO A 159 5.90 19.15 14.88
CA PRO A 159 5.55 19.53 16.25
C PRO A 159 4.17 19.02 16.68
N LEU A 160 3.22 18.91 15.74
CA LEU A 160 1.87 18.40 16.01
C LEU A 160 1.91 16.88 16.24
N ILE A 161 2.65 16.15 15.41
CA ILE A 161 2.87 14.72 15.57
C ILE A 161 3.58 14.42 16.89
N GLN A 162 4.64 15.15 17.20
CA GLN A 162 5.38 14.97 18.44
C GLN A 162 4.46 15.12 19.65
N ARG A 163 3.64 16.18 19.68
CA ARG A 163 2.68 16.42 20.76
C ARG A 163 1.62 15.33 20.85
N ASP A 164 1.10 14.85 19.73
CA ASP A 164 0.07 13.81 19.69
C ASP A 164 0.62 12.47 20.20
N LEU A 165 1.76 12.03 19.66
CA LEU A 165 2.42 10.80 20.09
C LEU A 165 2.86 10.85 21.55
N GLN A 166 3.37 11.99 22.05
CA GLN A 166 3.71 12.16 23.47
C GLN A 166 2.50 12.02 24.39
N ARG A 167 1.30 12.46 23.96
CA ARG A 167 0.07 12.28 24.75
C ARG A 167 -0.37 10.83 24.79
N GLN A 168 -0.19 10.09 23.70
CA GLN A 168 -0.52 8.67 23.62
C GLN A 168 0.50 7.78 24.36
N ASN A 169 1.74 8.24 24.47
CA ASN A 169 2.85 7.45 24.98
C ASN A 169 2.93 7.45 26.52
N ALA A 170 2.22 6.51 27.14
CA ALA A 170 2.27 6.28 28.58
C ALA A 170 3.66 5.93 29.14
N LEU A 171 4.59 5.47 28.27
CA LEU A 171 5.95 5.06 28.65
C LEU A 171 6.96 6.21 28.60
N GLY A 172 6.55 7.40 28.15
CA GLY A 172 7.43 8.58 28.11
C GLY A 172 8.63 8.46 27.15
N ALA A 173 8.59 7.51 26.20
CA ALA A 173 9.66 7.34 25.23
C ALA A 173 9.82 8.61 24.35
N ALA A 174 11.07 9.04 24.18
CA ALA A 174 11.39 10.24 23.42
C ALA A 174 11.36 9.96 21.92
N ILE A 175 10.83 10.93 21.15
CA ILE A 175 10.97 10.99 19.70
C ILE A 175 12.27 11.71 19.40
N LEU A 176 13.18 11.04 18.70
CA LEU A 176 14.44 11.66 18.28
C LEU A 176 14.17 12.74 17.22
N PRO A 177 14.75 13.94 17.34
CA PRO A 177 14.56 14.99 16.33
C PRO A 177 15.00 14.59 14.92
N SER A 178 15.96 13.65 14.80
CA SER A 178 16.39 13.11 13.50
C SER A 178 15.30 12.26 12.85
N SER A 179 14.66 11.35 13.60
CA SER A 179 13.52 10.56 13.12
C SER A 179 12.37 11.48 12.73
N GLY A 180 12.07 12.46 13.58
CA GLY A 180 11.01 13.43 13.33
C GLY A 180 11.18 14.28 12.07
N ARG A 181 12.40 14.46 11.57
CA ARG A 181 12.69 15.27 10.39
C ARG A 181 12.98 14.44 9.15
N ASP A 182 12.93 13.11 9.24
CA ASP A 182 13.14 12.24 8.10
C ASP A 182 11.85 12.15 7.25
N PRO A 183 11.82 12.69 6.01
CA PRO A 183 10.63 12.64 5.16
C PRO A 183 10.19 11.21 4.81
N SER A 184 11.06 10.21 4.91
CA SER A 184 10.72 8.82 4.59
C SER A 184 9.71 8.22 5.57
N HIS A 185 9.59 8.74 6.80
CA HIS A 185 8.60 8.28 7.77
C HIS A 185 7.18 8.83 7.51
N TYR A 186 7.03 9.83 6.63
CA TYR A 186 5.77 10.51 6.38
C TYR A 186 5.04 10.01 5.13
N GLN A 187 5.54 8.92 4.52
CA GLN A 187 4.98 8.36 3.29
C GLN A 187 3.66 7.63 3.50
N ASN A 188 3.40 7.18 4.74
CA ASN A 188 2.20 6.44 5.11
C ASN A 188 1.22 7.36 5.85
N PHE A 189 0.24 7.88 5.11
CA PHE A 189 -0.78 8.76 5.66
C PHE A 189 -2.16 8.52 5.05
N ALA A 190 -3.20 8.93 5.77
CA ALA A 190 -4.58 8.97 5.29
C ALA A 190 -5.18 10.36 5.51
N ILE A 191 -6.06 10.75 4.58
CA ILE A 191 -6.70 12.07 4.56
C ILE A 191 -8.15 11.90 5.02
N THR A 192 -8.56 12.71 6.00
CA THR A 192 -9.96 12.87 6.43
C THR A 192 -10.38 14.34 6.29
N ASP A 193 -11.66 14.63 6.56
CA ASP A 193 -12.17 16.00 6.53
C ASP A 193 -11.46 16.91 7.54
N ASP A 194 -11.17 16.39 8.73
CA ASP A 194 -10.66 17.19 9.85
C ASP A 194 -9.17 16.95 10.14
N GLN A 195 -8.62 15.82 9.70
CA GLN A 195 -7.30 15.36 10.11
C GLN A 195 -6.49 14.77 8.95
N LEU A 196 -5.18 14.86 9.09
CA LEU A 196 -4.21 14.05 8.39
C LEU A 196 -3.65 13.03 9.39
N ILE A 197 -3.81 11.73 9.11
CA ILE A 197 -3.39 10.66 10.00
C ILE A 197 -2.11 10.06 9.43
N PHE A 198 -1.02 10.04 10.20
CA PHE A 198 0.24 9.39 9.83
C PHE A 198 0.39 8.05 10.56
N TYR A 199 0.91 7.05 9.86
CA TYR A 199 1.09 5.69 10.38
C TYR A 199 2.56 5.31 10.38
N PHE A 200 3.04 4.91 11.55
CA PHE A 200 4.46 4.60 11.77
C PHE A 200 4.64 3.15 12.19
N ALA A 201 5.53 2.45 11.51
CA ALA A 201 5.99 1.13 11.90
C ALA A 201 6.78 1.19 13.23
N PRO A 202 6.89 0.06 13.96
CA PRO A 202 7.73 0.00 15.15
C PRO A 202 9.16 0.45 14.84
N GLY A 203 9.69 1.39 15.62
CA GLY A 203 11.07 1.87 15.45
C GLY A 203 11.24 3.11 14.57
N GLU A 204 10.21 3.56 13.83
CA GLU A 204 10.32 4.76 12.99
C GLU A 204 10.33 6.04 13.83
N MET A 205 9.24 6.29 14.56
CA MET A 205 9.10 7.50 15.40
C MET A 205 9.37 7.25 16.89
N LEU A 206 9.03 6.05 17.35
CA LEU A 206 9.20 5.62 18.73
C LEU A 206 10.05 4.33 18.76
N PRO A 207 10.74 4.03 19.87
CA PRO A 207 11.45 2.77 20.01
C PRO A 207 10.56 1.55 19.70
N ALA A 208 11.13 0.51 19.08
CA ALA A 208 10.36 -0.63 18.57
C ALA A 208 9.47 -1.34 19.62
N PHE A 209 9.84 -1.33 20.90
CA PHE A 209 9.02 -1.91 21.98
C PHE A 209 7.68 -1.18 22.20
N ALA A 210 7.56 0.07 21.75
CA ALA A 210 6.30 0.81 21.79
C ALA A 210 5.28 0.29 20.75
N GLY A 211 5.71 -0.57 19.83
CA GLY A 211 4.89 -1.08 18.75
C GLY A 211 4.62 -0.04 17.66
N PRO A 212 3.72 -0.34 16.70
CA PRO A 212 3.30 0.62 15.69
C PRO A 212 2.48 1.74 16.35
N CYS A 213 2.58 2.95 15.81
CA CYS A 213 1.84 4.10 16.33
C CYS A 213 1.28 4.94 15.19
N GLN A 214 0.30 5.79 15.51
CA GLN A 214 -0.29 6.72 14.56
C GLN A 214 -0.43 8.10 15.18
N ALA A 215 -0.28 9.14 14.38
CA ALA A 215 -0.41 10.52 14.83
C ALA A 215 -1.51 11.24 14.05
N GLN A 216 -2.38 11.95 14.79
CA GLN A 216 -3.46 12.74 14.22
C GLN A 216 -3.07 14.22 14.16
N VAL A 217 -3.08 14.77 12.95
CA VAL A 217 -2.69 16.16 12.69
C VAL A 217 -3.93 16.93 12.23
N PRO A 218 -4.45 17.89 13.02
CA PRO A 218 -5.62 18.68 12.62
C PRO A 218 -5.34 19.49 11.34
N ARG A 219 -6.24 19.40 10.35
CA ARG A 219 -6.09 20.12 9.07
C ARG A 219 -6.12 21.63 9.21
N ASN A 220 -6.79 22.15 10.24
CA ASN A 220 -6.82 23.58 10.55
C ASN A 220 -5.53 24.12 11.19
N ALA A 221 -4.59 23.25 11.57
CA ALA A 221 -3.34 23.60 12.22
C ALA A 221 -2.12 23.52 11.27
N ILE A 222 -2.34 23.16 10.01
CA ILE A 222 -1.30 22.99 8.99
C ILE A 222 -1.64 23.82 7.74
N PRO A 223 -0.67 24.07 6.84
CA PRO A 223 -0.95 24.66 5.55
C PRO A 223 -2.04 23.87 4.79
N PRO A 224 -2.89 24.54 3.99
CA PRO A 224 -3.89 23.86 3.18
C PRO A 224 -3.29 22.77 2.29
N LEU A 225 -4.01 21.66 2.18
CA LEU A 225 -3.66 20.56 1.28
C LEU A 225 -3.93 20.99 -0.18
N ALA A 226 -3.11 20.52 -1.11
CA ALA A 226 -3.25 20.78 -2.55
C ALA A 226 -4.06 19.67 -3.25
N ILE A 227 -5.23 19.34 -2.70
CA ILE A 227 -6.12 18.24 -3.14
C ILE A 227 -7.49 18.76 -3.59
#